data_AF-A0A847ABV4-F1
#
_entry.id   AF-A0A847ABV4-F1
#
_cell.length_a   1.000
_cell.length_b   1.000
_cell.length_c   1.000
_cell.angle_alpha   90.00
_cell.angle_beta   90.00
_cell.angle_gamma   90.00
#
_symmetry.space_group_name_H-M   'P 1'
#
loop_
_entity.id
_entity.type
_entity.pdbx_description
1 polymer ?
#
loop_
_entity_poly.entity_id
_entity_poly.type
_entity_poly.pdbx_seq_one_letter_code
_entity_poly.pdbx_strand_id
1 'polypeptide(L)' 'MTVRKTGDKNEKEKIAGSILSDLPEWFGLPESTLNYIKESQEMSFWLVSQAKSTQN' A
#
# COMPACT_ATOMS: atom_id res chain seq x y z
N MET A 1 -11.28 12.05 3.32
CA MET A 1 -10.67 10.71 3.51
C MET A 1 -11.72 9.71 3.07
N THR A 2 -11.49 8.95 2.00
CA THR A 2 -12.47 7.96 1.50
C THR A 2 -11.87 6.57 1.59
N VAL A 3 -12.52 5.68 2.33
CA VAL A 3 -12.10 4.29 2.46
C VAL A 3 -12.87 3.44 1.46
N ARG A 4 -12.18 2.71 0.59
CA ARG A 4 -12.79 1.76 -0.34
C ARG A 4 -12.17 0.38 -0.20
N LYS A 5 -12.98 -0.66 -0.36
CA LYS A 5 -12.49 -2.04 -0.43
C LYS A 5 -12.12 -2.35 -1.87
N THR A 6 -10.85 -2.62 -2.12
CA THR A 6 -10.36 -3.04 -3.45
C THR A 6 -10.12 -4.55 -3.43
N GLY A 7 -10.72 -5.26 -4.39
CA GLY A 7 -10.47 -6.69 -4.62
C GLY A 7 -9.29 -6.94 -5.57
N ASP A 8 -8.86 -5.92 -6.30
CA ASP A 8 -7.88 -6.03 -7.37
C ASP A 8 -6.45 -6.25 -6.84
N LYS A 9 -5.87 -7.41 -7.13
CA LYS A 9 -4.53 -7.79 -6.68
C LYS A 9 -3.46 -6.83 -7.23
N ASN A 10 -3.61 -6.38 -8.48
CA ASN A 10 -2.65 -5.48 -9.13
C ASN A 10 -2.60 -4.09 -8.48
N GLU A 11 -3.78 -3.57 -8.10
CA GLU A 11 -3.90 -2.27 -7.46
C GLU A 11 -3.32 -2.29 -6.04
N LYS A 12 -3.54 -3.39 -5.30
CA LYS A 12 -2.94 -3.60 -3.97
C LYS A 12 -1.41 -3.65 -4.04
N GLU A 13 -0.85 -4.36 -5.02
CA GLU A 13 0.60 -4.45 -5.22
C GLU A 13 1.21 -3.07 -5.46
N LYS A 14 0.64 -2.28 -6.37
CA LYS A 14 1.12 -0.91 -6.65
C LYS A 14 1.09 -0.02 -5.41
N ILE A 15 -0.01 -0.05 -4.66
CA ILE A 15 -0.18 0.81 -3.50
C ILE A 15 0.74 0.38 -2.36
N ALA A 16 0.80 -0.93 -2.05
CA ALA A 16 1.73 -1.46 -1.06
C ALA A 16 3.18 -1.13 -1.45
N GLY A 17 3.58 -1.34 -2.71
CA GLY A 17 4.92 -0.99 -3.19
C GLY A 17 5.23 0.51 -3.06
N SER A 18 4.26 1.38 -3.37
CA SER A 18 4.44 2.83 -3.21
C SER A 18 4.58 3.24 -1.74
N ILE A 19 3.73 2.71 -0.84
CA ILE A 19 3.79 2.99 0.60
C ILE A 19 5.10 2.46 1.20
N LEU A 20 5.52 1.26 0.82
CA LEU A 20 6.76 0.65 1.32
C LEU A 20 8.00 1.38 0.78
N SER A 21 7.93 1.94 -0.43
CA SER A 21 8.98 2.80 -0.98
C SER A 21 9.07 4.15 -0.26
N ASP A 22 7.94 4.69 0.20
CA ASP A 22 7.87 5.89 1.06
C ASP A 22 8.31 5.61 2.52
N LEU A 23 8.33 4.34 2.95
CA LEU A 23 8.78 3.91 4.28
C LEU A 23 9.99 2.95 4.21
N PRO A 24 11.17 3.44 3.76
CA PRO A 24 12.38 2.62 3.74
C PRO A 24 12.84 2.19 5.15
N GLU A 25 12.54 2.99 6.18
CA GLU A 25 12.99 2.76 7.55
C GLU A 25 12.26 1.61 8.27
N TRP A 26 11.02 1.29 7.89
CA TRP A 26 10.23 0.26 8.55
C TRP A 26 10.51 -1.15 8.05
N PHE A 27 10.85 -1.27 6.77
CA PHE A 27 11.05 -2.58 6.16
C PHE A 27 12.51 -2.96 6.08
N GLY A 28 13.46 -2.01 5.97
CA GLY A 28 14.92 -2.19 6.09
C GLY A 28 15.59 -3.20 5.15
N LEU A 29 14.81 -4.09 4.56
CA LEU A 29 15.16 -5.28 3.80
C LEU A 29 14.14 -5.42 2.66
N PRO A 30 14.61 -5.52 1.41
CA PRO A 30 13.74 -5.67 0.24
C PRO A 30 12.93 -6.97 0.26
N GLU A 31 13.39 -8.01 0.97
CA GLU A 31 12.66 -9.27 1.14
C GLU A 31 11.35 -9.08 1.90
N SER A 32 11.36 -8.34 3.03
CA SER A 32 10.14 -8.10 3.80
C SER A 32 9.13 -7.28 3.01
N THR A 33 9.59 -6.32 2.19
CA THR A 33 8.74 -5.55 1.28
C THR A 33 8.06 -6.46 0.26
N LEU A 34 8.81 -7.36 -0.39
CA LEU A 34 8.27 -8.31 -1.36
C LEU A 34 7.31 -9.31 -0.73
N ASN A 35 7.64 -9.82 0.46
CA ASN A 35 6.79 -10.76 1.17
C ASN A 35 5.46 -10.11 1.58
N TYR A 36 5.53 -8.88 2.09
CA TYR A 36 4.34 -8.09 2.43
C TYR A 36 3.47 -7.82 1.21
N ILE A 37 4.06 -7.45 0.07
CA ILE A 37 3.32 -7.24 -1.19
C ILE A 37 2.60 -8.53 -1.62
N LYS A 38 3.27 -9.68 -1.56
CA LYS A 38 2.68 -10.98 -1.92
C LYS A 38 1.55 -11.38 -0.98
N GLU A 39 1.78 -11.33 0.33
CA GLU A 39 0.74 -11.63 1.33
C GLU A 39 -0.42 -10.62 1.25
N SER A 40 -0.12 -9.37 0.87
CA SER A 40 -1.10 -8.32 0.74
C SER A 40 -2.16 -8.61 -0.35
N GLN A 41 -1.76 -9.30 -1.42
CA GLN A 41 -2.67 -9.64 -2.52
C GLN A 41 -3.79 -10.61 -2.10
N GLU A 42 -3.49 -11.47 -1.13
CA GLU A 42 -4.39 -12.51 -0.63
C GLU A 42 -5.35 -11.96 0.44
N MET A 43 -4.97 -10.90 1.15
CA MET A 43 -5.81 -10.28 2.17
C MET A 43 -6.75 -9.21 1.59
N SER A 44 -7.91 -9.02 2.24
CA SER A 44 -8.85 -7.94 1.90
C SER A 44 -8.35 -6.61 2.46
N PHE A 45 -7.70 -5.79 1.63
CA PHE A 45 -7.25 -4.46 2.03
C PHE A 45 -8.36 -3.40 1.95
N TRP A 46 -8.22 -2.43 2.84
CA TRP A 46 -8.97 -1.19 2.82
C TRP A 46 -8.03 -0.09 2.36
N LEU A 47 -8.36 0.52 1.23
CA LEU A 47 -7.61 1.63 0.68
C LEU A 47 -8.17 2.92 1.24
N VAL A 48 -7.35 3.68 1.96
CA VAL A 48 -7.67 5.05 2.38
C VAL A 48 -7.08 5.99 1.35
N SER A 49 -7.93 6.52 0.47
CA SER A 49 -7.53 7.64 -0.38
C SER A 49 -7.67 8.93 0.43
N GLN A 50 -6.52 9.51 0.75
CA GLN A 50 -6.43 10.90 1.18
C GLN A 50 -6.44 11.75 -0.09
N ALA A 51 -7.57 12.39 -0.41
CA ALA A 51 -7.51 13.56 -1.27
C ALA A 51 -6.56 14.54 -0.59
N LYS A 52 -5.33 14.67 -1.10
CA LYS A 52 -4.37 15.63 -0.58
C LYS A 52 -5.02 17.00 -0.76
N SER A 53 -5.58 17.54 0.31
CA SER A 53 -5.92 18.95 0.39
C SER A 53 -4.60 19.67 0.20
N THR A 54 -4.40 20.28 -0.97
CA THR A 54 -3.35 21.26 -1.21
C THR A 54 -3.47 22.31 -0.12
N GLN A 55 -2.65 22.21 0.92
CA GLN A 55 -2.43 23.29 1.87
C GLN A 55 -1.62 24.34 1.10
N ASN A 56 -2.35 25.29 0.54
CA ASN A 56 -1.86 26.60 0.12
C ASN A 56 -1.48 27.43 1.36
#